data_AF-A0A0P6WGP3-F1
#
_entry.id   AF-A0A0P6WGP3-F1
#
_cell.length_a   1.000
_cell.length_b   1.000
_cell.length_c   1.000
_cell.angle_alpha   90.00
_cell.angle_beta   90.00
_cell.angle_gamma   90.00
#
_symmetry.space_group_name_H-M   'P 1'
#
loop_
_entity.id
_entity.type
_entity.pdbx_description
1 polymer ?
#
loop_
_entity_poly.entity_id
_entity_poly.type
_entity_poly.pdbx_seq_one_letter_code
_entity_poly.pdbx_strand_id
1 'polypeptide(L)'
;MMETFLTQYHKRCSKHRPFIIGIDGLGGSGKTTLAEALKKEINYNTSILHLDDYIVEKSRRYGTGNKEWHEYYALQWDISSLTSSLFQKLHHNHEIILPFYDSSTDTIVQKDFHYNQDTIILIEGVFLQRKEWRDFFDFMIFIDCSKEVRSERVLGRDVYLGDYRARLDKYKRRYWLAEEHYIRHENPAGQADYIKRIR
;
A
#
# COMPACT_ATOMS: atom_id res chain seq x y z
N MET A 1 0.34 -10.98 -16.43
CA MET A 1 -0.20 -10.17 -15.31
C MET A 1 -1.68 -9.87 -15.54
N MET A 2 -2.04 -8.99 -16.50
CA MET A 2 -3.44 -8.58 -16.71
C MET A 2 -4.38 -9.74 -17.02
N GLU A 3 -4.03 -10.56 -18.02
CA GLU A 3 -4.78 -11.79 -18.34
C GLU A 3 -4.94 -12.73 -17.13
N THR A 4 -3.91 -12.80 -16.27
CA THR A 4 -3.89 -13.66 -15.08
C THR A 4 -4.94 -13.23 -14.06
N PHE A 5 -4.92 -11.96 -13.63
CA PHE A 5 -5.90 -11.51 -12.63
C PHE A 5 -7.30 -11.37 -13.25
N LEU A 6 -7.44 -11.03 -14.54
CA LEU A 6 -8.76 -10.98 -15.19
C LEU A 6 -9.39 -12.37 -15.26
N THR A 7 -8.59 -13.42 -15.52
CA THR A 7 -9.07 -14.80 -15.46
C THR A 7 -9.60 -15.14 -14.06
N GLN A 8 -8.87 -14.75 -13.00
CA GLN A 8 -9.33 -14.94 -11.62
C GLN A 8 -10.56 -14.10 -11.29
N TYR A 9 -10.60 -12.83 -11.71
CA TYR A 9 -11.74 -11.95 -11.60
C TYR A 9 -13.00 -12.60 -12.18
N HIS A 10 -12.93 -13.18 -13.38
CA HIS A 10 -14.06 -13.86 -14.00
C HIS A 10 -14.45 -15.15 -13.26
N LYS A 11 -13.49 -15.93 -12.79
CA LYS A 11 -13.71 -17.21 -12.09
C LYS A 11 -14.01 -17.09 -10.60
N ARG A 12 -13.92 -15.89 -10.00
CA ARG A 12 -14.11 -15.69 -8.56
C ARG A 12 -15.45 -16.22 -8.07
N CYS A 13 -15.45 -16.95 -6.96
CA CYS A 13 -16.66 -17.46 -6.33
C CYS A 13 -17.50 -16.34 -5.69
N SER A 14 -16.85 -15.32 -5.13
CA SER A 14 -17.53 -14.20 -4.50
C SER A 14 -17.90 -13.14 -5.53
N LYS A 15 -19.17 -13.11 -5.93
CA LYS A 15 -19.74 -12.11 -6.85
C LYS A 15 -20.44 -10.95 -6.15
N HIS A 16 -20.46 -10.94 -4.80
CA HIS A 16 -21.18 -9.96 -3.98
C HIS A 16 -20.28 -8.89 -3.36
N ARG A 17 -18.98 -8.93 -3.65
CA ARG A 17 -18.00 -7.93 -3.22
C ARG A 17 -17.05 -7.60 -4.37
N PRO A 18 -16.39 -6.42 -4.34
CA PRO A 18 -15.36 -6.06 -5.32
C PRO A 18 -14.23 -7.08 -5.33
N PHE A 19 -13.49 -7.11 -6.44
CA PHE A 19 -12.26 -7.87 -6.56
C PHE A 19 -11.07 -6.99 -6.18
N ILE A 20 -10.31 -7.41 -5.19
CA ILE A 20 -9.30 -6.57 -4.52
C ILE A 20 -7.92 -7.03 -4.94
N ILE A 21 -7.19 -6.14 -5.61
CA ILE A 21 -5.82 -6.37 -6.07
C ILE A 21 -4.87 -5.53 -5.22
N GLY A 22 -3.92 -6.19 -4.57
CA GLY A 22 -2.82 -5.52 -3.89
C GLY A 22 -1.67 -5.24 -4.85
N ILE A 23 -1.14 -4.03 -4.80
CA ILE A 23 0.08 -3.62 -5.51
C ILE A 23 1.11 -3.23 -4.45
N ASP A 24 1.88 -4.22 -4.02
CA ASP A 24 2.90 -4.10 -2.99
C ASP A 24 4.28 -3.86 -3.59
N GLY A 25 5.16 -3.26 -2.80
CA GLY A 25 6.52 -2.93 -3.19
C GLY A 25 7.11 -1.84 -2.32
N LEU A 26 8.43 -1.81 -2.26
CA LEU A 26 9.15 -0.89 -1.37
C LEU A 26 9.11 0.57 -1.84
N GLY A 27 9.60 1.50 -1.04
CA GLY A 27 9.64 2.93 -1.40
C GLY A 27 10.39 3.14 -2.73
N GLY A 28 9.82 3.94 -3.63
CA GLY A 28 10.42 4.23 -4.95
C GLY A 28 10.27 3.15 -6.02
N SER A 29 9.56 2.04 -5.76
CA SER A 29 9.42 0.94 -6.72
C SER A 29 8.55 1.26 -7.95
N GLY A 30 7.61 2.22 -7.83
CA GLY A 30 6.69 2.61 -8.91
C GLY A 30 5.27 2.07 -8.78
N LYS A 31 4.82 1.69 -7.56
CA LYS A 31 3.47 1.18 -7.27
C LYS A 31 2.35 2.07 -7.80
N THR A 32 2.32 3.33 -7.37
CA THR A 32 1.32 4.32 -7.81
C THR A 32 1.28 4.44 -9.33
N THR A 33 2.45 4.47 -9.99
CA THR A 33 2.53 4.51 -11.46
C THR A 33 1.93 3.26 -12.10
N LEU A 34 2.18 2.08 -11.54
CA LEU A 34 1.58 0.83 -12.03
C LEU A 34 0.07 0.81 -11.78
N ALA A 35 -0.40 1.25 -10.62
CA ALA A 35 -1.82 1.31 -10.29
C ALA A 35 -2.58 2.20 -11.28
N GLU A 36 -2.04 3.39 -11.57
CA GLU A 36 -2.61 4.32 -12.54
C GLU A 36 -2.58 3.77 -13.98
N ALA A 37 -1.52 3.06 -14.37
CA ALA A 37 -1.45 2.41 -15.67
C ALA A 37 -2.51 1.31 -15.79
N LEU A 38 -2.63 0.44 -14.78
CA LEU A 38 -3.62 -0.63 -14.75
C LEU A 38 -5.05 -0.08 -14.78
N LYS A 39 -5.36 0.97 -14.01
CA LYS A 39 -6.68 1.60 -14.04
C LYS A 39 -7.08 2.11 -15.43
N LYS A 40 -6.11 2.56 -16.25
CA LYS A 40 -6.35 3.01 -17.63
C LYS A 40 -6.53 1.86 -18.62
N GLU A 41 -5.89 0.72 -18.37
CA GLU A 41 -5.93 -0.45 -19.26
C GLU A 41 -7.09 -1.41 -18.96
N ILE A 42 -7.55 -1.44 -17.71
CA ILE A 42 -8.64 -2.30 -17.27
C ILE A 42 -9.99 -1.75 -17.77
N ASN A 43 -10.68 -2.51 -18.62
CA ASN A 43 -12.01 -2.15 -19.16
C ASN A 43 -13.18 -2.40 -18.18
N TYR A 44 -12.94 -2.30 -16.88
CA TYR A 44 -13.92 -2.48 -15.80
C TYR A 44 -13.92 -1.27 -14.88
N ASN A 45 -15.00 -1.08 -14.12
CA ASN A 45 -15.03 -0.05 -13.08
C ASN A 45 -13.88 -0.30 -12.09
N THR A 46 -12.93 0.64 -12.01
CA THR A 46 -11.69 0.45 -11.27
C THR A 46 -11.41 1.65 -10.38
N SER A 47 -11.22 1.39 -9.09
CA SER A 47 -10.85 2.40 -8.09
C SER A 47 -9.46 2.12 -7.54
N ILE A 48 -8.72 3.18 -7.19
CA ILE A 48 -7.41 3.06 -6.54
C ILE A 48 -7.54 3.62 -5.12
N LEU A 49 -7.01 2.88 -4.15
CA LEU A 49 -6.82 3.31 -2.77
C LEU A 49 -5.32 3.33 -2.47
N HIS A 50 -4.80 4.49 -2.05
CA HIS A 50 -3.39 4.65 -1.69
C HIS A 50 -3.24 4.41 -0.19
N LEU A 51 -2.42 3.44 0.22
CA LEU A 51 -2.25 3.14 1.64
C LEU A 51 -1.70 4.34 2.43
N ASP A 52 -0.91 5.19 1.78
CA ASP A 52 -0.35 6.41 2.37
C ASP A 52 -1.44 7.45 2.73
N ASP A 53 -2.65 7.35 2.18
CA ASP A 53 -3.80 8.18 2.56
C ASP A 53 -4.40 7.79 3.93
N TYR A 54 -4.02 6.63 4.49
CA TYR A 54 -4.61 6.09 5.72
C TYR A 54 -3.62 6.02 6.89
N ILE A 55 -2.58 6.85 6.85
CA ILE A 55 -1.63 6.96 7.95
C ILE A 55 -2.22 7.71 9.15
N VAL A 56 -1.68 7.45 10.34
CA VAL A 56 -2.07 8.17 11.57
C VAL A 56 -1.43 9.56 11.65
N GLU A 57 -1.89 10.37 12.60
CA GLU A 57 -1.35 11.68 12.93
C GLU A 57 0.13 11.61 13.36
N LYS A 58 0.90 12.69 13.15
CA LYS A 58 2.34 12.69 13.43
C LYS A 58 2.68 12.30 14.86
N SER A 59 1.88 12.74 15.83
CA SER A 59 2.07 12.44 17.26
C SER A 59 2.03 10.93 17.58
N ARG A 60 1.37 10.12 16.74
CA ARG A 60 1.26 8.66 16.91
C ARG A 60 2.35 7.87 16.20
N ARG A 61 3.10 8.49 15.28
CA ARG A 61 4.10 7.82 14.42
C ARG A 61 5.48 8.48 14.39
N TYR A 62 5.69 9.51 15.21
CA TYR A 62 6.97 10.18 15.41
C TYR A 62 7.18 10.55 16.87
N GLY A 63 8.42 10.45 17.35
CA GLY A 63 8.77 10.87 18.70
C GLY A 63 8.15 9.97 19.78
N THR A 64 7.79 8.74 19.42
CA THR A 64 7.09 7.79 20.30
C THR A 64 8.01 7.12 21.32
N GLY A 65 9.33 7.39 21.25
CA GLY A 65 10.37 6.69 22.00
C GLY A 65 10.84 5.39 21.34
N ASN A 66 10.16 4.91 20.29
CA ASN A 66 10.60 3.77 19.50
C ASN A 66 11.66 4.16 18.46
N LYS A 67 12.40 3.18 17.96
CA LYS A 67 13.28 3.39 16.80
C LYS A 67 12.46 3.81 15.58
N GLU A 68 12.98 4.73 14.77
CA GLU A 68 12.24 5.30 13.64
C GLU A 68 11.69 4.23 12.67
N TRP A 69 12.45 3.17 12.41
CA TRP A 69 12.00 2.07 11.54
C TRP A 69 10.78 1.33 12.12
N HIS A 70 10.72 1.16 13.44
CA HIS A 70 9.59 0.55 14.12
C HIS A 70 8.38 1.48 14.07
N GLU A 71 8.58 2.78 14.26
CA GLU A 71 7.50 3.75 14.07
C GLU A 71 6.93 3.70 12.66
N TYR A 72 7.79 3.58 11.64
CA TYR A 72 7.34 3.50 10.25
C TYR A 72 6.62 2.18 9.94
N TYR A 73 7.14 1.04 10.39
CA TYR A 73 6.53 -0.26 10.10
C TYR A 73 5.28 -0.54 10.95
N ALA A 74 5.32 -0.26 12.25
CA ALA A 74 4.31 -0.71 13.20
C ALA A 74 3.31 0.37 13.61
N LEU A 75 3.70 1.66 13.57
CA LEU A 75 2.89 2.74 14.13
C LEU A 75 2.35 3.74 13.10
N GLN A 76 2.91 3.76 11.89
CA GLN A 76 2.44 4.67 10.85
C GLN A 76 1.00 4.39 10.42
N TRP A 77 0.55 3.15 10.54
CA TRP A 77 -0.83 2.74 10.30
C TRP A 77 -1.44 2.16 11.57
N ASP A 78 -2.69 2.52 11.83
CA ASP A 78 -3.50 1.84 12.84
C ASP A 78 -4.01 0.52 12.25
N ILE A 79 -3.24 -0.54 12.45
CA ILE A 79 -3.47 -1.84 11.80
C ILE A 79 -4.85 -2.39 12.11
N SER A 80 -5.28 -2.37 13.38
CA SER A 80 -6.59 -2.88 13.78
C SER A 80 -7.73 -2.02 13.23
N SER A 81 -7.56 -0.69 13.24
CA SER A 81 -8.56 0.21 12.69
C SER A 81 -8.71 0.01 11.18
N LEU A 82 -7.62 -0.13 10.42
CA LEU A 82 -7.70 -0.37 8.97
C LEU A 82 -8.24 -1.75 8.63
N THR A 83 -7.89 -2.79 9.40
CA THR A 83 -8.49 -4.12 9.23
C THR A 83 -10.01 -4.04 9.31
N SER A 84 -10.55 -3.34 10.31
CA SER A 84 -12.00 -3.24 10.49
C SER A 84 -12.67 -2.22 9.56
N SER A 85 -12.08 -1.05 9.34
CA SER A 85 -12.70 0.06 8.60
C SER A 85 -12.55 -0.03 7.09
N LEU A 86 -11.47 -0.64 6.60
CA LEU A 86 -11.20 -0.79 5.17
C LEU A 86 -11.37 -2.26 4.74
N PHE A 87 -10.50 -3.14 5.21
CA PHE A 87 -10.38 -4.49 4.64
C PHE A 87 -11.62 -5.36 4.87
N GLN A 88 -12.11 -5.45 6.11
CA GLN A 88 -13.33 -6.18 6.43
C GLN A 88 -14.57 -5.56 5.77
N LYS A 89 -14.70 -4.22 5.77
CA LYS A 89 -15.86 -3.59 5.13
C LYS A 89 -15.87 -3.79 3.61
N LEU A 90 -14.72 -3.81 2.94
CA LEU A 90 -14.65 -4.17 1.51
C LEU A 90 -15.16 -5.60 1.22
N HIS A 91 -15.23 -6.47 2.24
CA HIS A 91 -15.73 -7.83 2.11
C HIS A 91 -17.21 -7.99 2.43
N HIS A 92 -17.80 -7.06 3.18
CA HIS A 92 -19.11 -7.26 3.81
C HIS A 92 -20.10 -6.11 3.60
N ASN A 93 -19.66 -4.97 3.07
CA ASN A 93 -20.48 -3.78 2.89
C ASN A 93 -20.49 -3.35 1.41
N HIS A 94 -21.41 -2.48 1.02
CA HIS A 94 -21.45 -1.88 -0.31
C HIS A 94 -21.09 -0.38 -0.30
N GLU A 95 -21.10 0.23 0.89
CA GLU A 95 -20.73 1.61 1.12
C GLU A 95 -19.89 1.68 2.39
N ILE A 96 -18.75 2.37 2.32
CA ILE A 96 -17.82 2.46 3.43
C ILE A 96 -17.33 3.88 3.59
N ILE A 97 -17.18 4.31 4.84
CA ILE A 97 -16.54 5.57 5.21
C ILE A 97 -15.10 5.25 5.60
N LEU A 98 -14.14 5.93 4.98
CA LEU A 98 -12.72 5.71 5.17
C LEU A 98 -12.02 6.90 5.86
N PRO A 99 -11.01 6.64 6.73
CA PRO A 99 -10.29 7.66 7.48
C PRO A 99 -9.11 8.23 6.67
N PHE A 100 -9.32 9.27 5.88
CA PHE A 100 -8.26 9.90 5.08
C PHE A 100 -7.42 10.88 5.92
N TYR A 101 -6.10 10.76 5.85
CA TYR A 101 -5.16 11.67 6.48
C TYR A 101 -5.03 12.99 5.70
N ASP A 102 -5.27 14.12 6.37
CA ASP A 102 -4.99 15.45 5.86
C ASP A 102 -3.64 15.94 6.38
N SER A 103 -2.64 15.92 5.51
CA SER A 103 -1.28 16.36 5.84
C SER A 103 -1.14 17.86 6.17
N SER A 104 -2.10 18.70 5.74
CA SER A 104 -2.07 20.14 5.98
C SER A 104 -2.45 20.50 7.41
N THR A 105 -3.34 19.72 8.01
CA THR A 105 -3.86 19.92 9.36
C THR A 105 -3.37 18.88 10.36
N ASP A 106 -2.72 17.80 9.90
CA ASP A 106 -2.34 16.63 10.70
C ASP A 106 -3.55 15.97 11.39
N THR A 107 -4.66 15.84 10.65
CA THR A 107 -5.93 15.29 11.14
C THR A 107 -6.47 14.18 10.24
N ILE A 108 -7.48 13.45 10.74
CA ILE A 108 -8.20 12.42 9.98
C ILE A 108 -9.57 12.96 9.55
N VAL A 109 -9.86 12.87 8.25
CA VAL A 109 -11.11 13.26 7.63
C VAL A 109 -11.83 12.01 7.11
N GLN A 110 -13.07 11.82 7.56
CA GLN A 110 -13.92 10.73 7.09
C GLN A 110 -14.49 11.08 5.71
N LYS A 111 -14.32 10.18 4.73
CA LYS A 111 -14.89 10.37 3.38
C LYS A 111 -15.61 9.10 2.93
N ASP A 112 -16.75 9.29 2.27
CA ASP A 112 -17.47 8.21 1.64
C ASP A 112 -16.66 7.61 0.48
N PHE A 113 -16.63 6.30 0.42
CA PHE A 113 -16.04 5.54 -0.68
C PHE A 113 -17.10 4.59 -1.25
N HIS A 114 -17.50 4.89 -2.48
CA HIS A 114 -18.54 4.14 -3.19
C HIS A 114 -17.92 3.18 -4.19
N TYR A 115 -18.46 1.97 -4.23
CA TYR A 115 -18.13 0.94 -5.22
C TYR A 115 -19.33 0.01 -5.39
N ASN A 116 -19.26 -0.86 -6.39
CA ASN A 116 -20.21 -1.96 -6.55
C ASN A 116 -19.48 -3.31 -6.56
N GLN A 117 -20.23 -4.40 -6.55
CA GLN A 117 -19.68 -5.76 -6.51
C GLN A 117 -18.83 -6.15 -7.76
N ASP A 118 -18.98 -5.41 -8.86
CA ASP A 118 -18.22 -5.61 -10.11
C ASP A 118 -17.01 -4.68 -10.21
N THR A 119 -16.73 -3.91 -9.16
CA THR A 119 -15.58 -3.00 -9.12
C THR A 119 -14.29 -3.80 -8.86
N ILE A 120 -13.24 -3.45 -9.58
CA ILE A 120 -11.87 -3.85 -9.26
C ILE A 120 -11.26 -2.76 -8.39
N ILE A 121 -10.82 -3.10 -7.18
CA ILE A 121 -10.17 -2.16 -6.27
C ILE A 121 -8.69 -2.47 -6.25
N LEU A 122 -7.90 -1.50 -6.70
CA LEU A 122 -6.44 -1.54 -6.61
C LEU A 122 -6.05 -0.86 -5.29
N ILE A 123 -5.44 -1.59 -4.37
CA ILE A 123 -4.85 -1.00 -3.17
C ILE A 123 -3.34 -1.05 -3.32
N GLU A 124 -2.70 0.11 -3.30
CA GLU A 124 -1.26 0.23 -3.50
C GLU A 124 -0.59 0.84 -2.28
N GLY A 125 0.56 0.29 -1.88
CA GLY A 125 1.21 0.68 -0.64
C GLY A 125 2.45 -0.13 -0.32
N VAL A 126 3.21 0.32 0.66
CA VAL A 126 4.24 -0.53 1.29
C VAL A 126 3.58 -1.44 2.32
N PHE A 127 4.15 -2.61 2.56
CA PHE A 127 3.79 -3.49 3.68
C PHE A 127 2.39 -4.12 3.59
N LEU A 128 1.78 -4.18 2.39
CA LEU A 128 0.41 -4.67 2.21
C LEU A 128 0.25 -6.14 2.56
N GLN A 129 1.30 -6.95 2.39
CA GLN A 129 1.27 -8.41 2.65
C GLN A 129 1.60 -8.78 4.10
N ARG A 130 1.50 -7.85 5.04
CA ARG A 130 1.54 -8.21 6.46
C ARG A 130 0.40 -9.19 6.79
N LYS A 131 0.64 -10.08 7.74
CA LYS A 131 -0.29 -11.14 8.14
C LYS A 131 -1.72 -10.65 8.41
N GLU A 132 -1.90 -9.42 8.91
CA GLU A 132 -3.22 -8.89 9.24
C GLU A 132 -4.06 -8.55 8.00
N TRP A 133 -3.42 -8.33 6.85
CA TRP A 133 -4.08 -7.82 5.65
C TRP A 133 -4.00 -8.75 4.44
N ARG A 134 -2.99 -9.64 4.39
CA ARG A 134 -2.72 -10.48 3.20
C ARG A 134 -3.93 -11.25 2.69
N ASP A 135 -4.74 -11.79 3.60
CA ASP A 135 -5.87 -12.66 3.26
C ASP A 135 -7.11 -11.89 2.72
N PHE A 136 -7.09 -10.56 2.76
CA PHE A 136 -8.13 -9.72 2.16
C PHE A 136 -7.89 -9.42 0.67
N PHE A 137 -6.77 -9.86 0.10
CA PHE A 137 -6.46 -9.64 -1.30
C PHE A 137 -6.79 -10.88 -2.14
N ASP A 138 -7.53 -10.67 -3.23
CA ASP A 138 -7.80 -11.72 -4.21
C ASP A 138 -6.60 -11.99 -5.11
N PHE A 139 -5.80 -10.95 -5.38
CA PHE A 139 -4.60 -11.02 -6.19
C PHE A 139 -3.54 -10.07 -5.67
N MET A 140 -2.30 -10.51 -5.60
CA MET A 140 -1.19 -9.73 -5.06
C MET A 140 -0.07 -9.59 -6.10
N ILE A 141 0.22 -8.34 -6.47
CA ILE A 141 1.35 -7.97 -7.31
C ILE A 141 2.45 -7.42 -6.40
N PHE A 142 3.63 -8.02 -6.45
CA PHE A 142 4.83 -7.44 -5.82
C PHE A 142 5.76 -6.84 -6.87
N ILE A 143 6.08 -5.56 -6.71
CA ILE A 143 7.05 -4.86 -7.57
C ILE A 143 8.46 -5.07 -7.02
N ASP A 144 9.22 -5.93 -7.69
CA ASP A 144 10.62 -6.18 -7.42
C ASP A 144 11.48 -5.16 -8.18
N CYS A 145 12.04 -4.22 -7.43
CA CYS A 145 12.88 -3.15 -7.95
C CYS A 145 14.13 -3.00 -7.08
N SER A 146 15.30 -2.93 -7.72
CA SER A 146 16.59 -2.92 -7.04
C SER A 146 16.70 -1.77 -6.05
N LYS A 147 17.49 -1.99 -4.97
CA LYS A 147 17.68 -0.96 -3.94
C LYS A 147 18.34 0.28 -4.54
N GLU A 148 19.20 0.12 -5.54
CA GLU A 148 19.92 1.19 -6.23
C GLU A 148 18.95 2.13 -6.95
N VAL A 149 18.09 1.58 -7.82
CA VAL A 149 17.09 2.35 -8.58
C VAL A 149 16.10 3.02 -7.63
N ARG A 150 15.63 2.30 -6.61
CA ARG A 150 14.73 2.87 -5.60
C ARG A 150 15.39 4.01 -4.84
N SER A 151 16.65 3.83 -4.43
CA SER A 151 17.41 4.83 -3.67
C SER A 151 17.57 6.13 -4.47
N GLU A 152 17.94 6.03 -5.74
CA GLU A 152 18.04 7.21 -6.62
C GLU A 152 16.71 7.95 -6.70
N ARG A 153 15.61 7.23 -6.96
CA ARG A 153 14.26 7.81 -7.06
C ARG A 153 13.83 8.50 -5.78
N VAL A 154 13.94 7.83 -4.64
CA VAL A 154 13.45 8.39 -3.38
C VAL A 154 14.33 9.54 -2.88
N LEU A 155 15.65 9.43 -3.05
CA LEU A 155 16.56 10.51 -2.69
C LEU A 155 16.36 11.72 -3.61
N GLY A 156 16.06 11.53 -4.90
CA GLY A 156 15.73 12.62 -5.82
C GLY A 156 14.36 13.26 -5.58
N ARG A 157 13.36 12.48 -5.18
CA ARG A 157 11.96 12.92 -5.02
C ARG A 157 11.66 13.56 -3.67
N ASP A 158 12.18 13.01 -2.57
CA ASP A 158 11.76 13.37 -1.20
C ASP A 158 12.54 14.58 -0.65
N VAL A 159 12.68 15.63 -1.47
CA VAL A 159 13.44 16.87 -1.16
C VAL A 159 12.95 17.61 0.08
N TYR A 160 11.69 17.37 0.49
CA TYR A 160 11.11 17.96 1.69
C TYR A 160 11.77 17.47 3.00
N LEU A 161 12.54 16.38 2.96
CA LEU A 161 13.30 15.86 4.11
C LEU A 161 14.63 16.61 4.34
N GLY A 162 14.97 17.58 3.49
CA GLY A 162 16.16 18.40 3.59
C GLY A 162 17.20 18.11 2.51
N ASP A 163 18.46 18.45 2.79
CA ASP A 163 19.56 18.21 1.85
C ASP A 163 19.79 16.70 1.58
N TYR A 164 20.70 16.39 0.67
CA TYR A 164 20.96 14.99 0.30
C TYR A 164 21.39 14.13 1.49
N ARG A 165 22.22 14.68 2.39
CA ARG A 165 22.73 13.94 3.55
C ARG A 165 21.62 13.69 4.56
N ALA A 166 20.79 14.69 4.85
CA ALA A 166 19.63 14.57 5.72
C ALA A 166 18.64 13.51 5.19
N ARG A 167 18.34 13.54 3.89
CA ARG A 167 17.53 12.51 3.20
C ARG A 167 18.14 11.12 3.38
N LEU A 168 19.41 10.95 3.00
CA LEU A 168 20.10 9.66 3.09
C LEU A 168 20.09 9.10 4.51
N ASP A 169 20.37 9.94 5.50
CA ASP A 169 20.39 9.54 6.90
C ASP A 169 18.99 9.15 7.41
N LYS A 170 17.95 9.88 6.98
CA LYS A 170 16.54 9.53 7.27
C LYS A 170 16.17 8.17 6.67
N TYR A 171 16.53 7.93 5.41
CA TYR A 171 16.30 6.65 4.73
C TYR A 171 17.00 5.48 5.41
N LYS A 172 18.26 5.67 5.83
CA LYS A 172 19.00 4.66 6.57
C LYS A 172 18.37 4.31 7.92
N ARG A 173 17.89 5.30 8.69
CA ARG A 173 17.36 5.07 10.04
C ARG A 173 15.91 4.62 10.08
N ARG A 174 15.09 5.09 9.14
CA ARG A 174 13.63 4.90 9.14
C ARG A 174 13.17 3.93 8.07
N TYR A 175 13.36 4.30 6.80
CA TYR A 175 12.70 3.61 5.70
C TYR A 175 13.36 2.26 5.38
N TRP A 176 14.66 2.22 5.08
CA TRP A 176 15.32 1.00 4.64
C TRP A 176 15.37 -0.10 5.70
N LEU A 177 15.55 0.26 6.98
CA LEU A 177 15.50 -0.73 8.07
C LEU A 177 14.10 -1.34 8.24
N ALA A 178 13.04 -0.56 8.04
CA ALA A 178 11.66 -1.07 8.07
C ALA A 178 11.37 -1.96 6.86
N GLU A 179 11.85 -1.57 5.68
CA GLU A 179 11.77 -2.40 4.47
C GLU A 179 12.52 -3.73 4.65
N GLU A 180 13.74 -3.70 5.19
CA GLU A 180 14.52 -4.90 5.49
C GLU A 180 13.82 -5.79 6.53
N HIS A 181 13.22 -5.19 7.56
CA HIS A 181 12.38 -5.92 8.51
C HIS A 181 11.20 -6.60 7.80
N TYR A 182 10.47 -5.87 6.98
CA TYR A 182 9.32 -6.40 6.24
C TYR A 182 9.69 -7.55 5.30
N ILE A 183 10.72 -7.38 4.47
CA ILE A 183 11.19 -8.43 3.54
C ILE A 183 11.53 -9.71 4.31
N ARG A 184 12.23 -9.57 5.44
CA ARG A 184 12.69 -10.72 6.23
C ARG A 184 11.55 -11.49 6.88
N HIS A 185 10.54 -10.79 7.42
CA HIS A 185 9.51 -11.43 8.24
C HIS A 185 8.28 -11.83 7.44
N GLU A 186 7.96 -11.10 6.37
CA GLU A 186 6.75 -11.34 5.58
C GLU A 186 7.07 -12.00 4.23
N ASN A 187 8.32 -12.05 3.75
CA ASN A 187 8.67 -12.64 2.45
C ASN A 187 7.69 -12.26 1.29
N PRO A 188 7.46 -10.96 1.04
CA PRO A 188 6.38 -10.50 0.15
C PRO A 188 6.52 -10.98 -1.30
N ALA A 189 7.75 -11.20 -1.78
CA ALA A 189 7.97 -11.77 -3.10
C ALA A 189 7.49 -13.23 -3.19
N GLY A 190 7.65 -14.00 -2.12
CA GLY A 190 7.19 -15.40 -2.05
C GLY A 190 5.69 -15.56 -1.83
N GLN A 191 5.02 -14.51 -1.32
CA GLN A 191 3.57 -14.51 -1.09
C GLN A 191 2.75 -13.91 -2.25
N ALA A 192 3.41 -13.31 -3.25
CA ALA A 192 2.75 -12.64 -4.35
C ALA A 192 2.32 -13.61 -5.45
N ASP A 193 1.14 -13.37 -6.02
CA ASP A 193 0.63 -14.09 -7.19
C ASP A 193 1.39 -13.71 -8.47
N TYR A 194 1.95 -12.49 -8.51
CA TYR A 194 2.77 -12.03 -9.62
C TYR A 194 3.89 -11.10 -9.17
N ILE A 195 5.12 -11.38 -9.63
CA ILE A 195 6.29 -10.52 -9.40
C ILE A 195 6.55 -9.67 -10.64
N LYS A 196 6.37 -8.35 -10.53
CA LYS A 196 6.73 -7.39 -11.57
C LYS A 196 8.15 -6.89 -11.33
N ARG A 197 9.10 -7.40 -12.13
CA ARG A 197 10.49 -6.93 -12.09
C ARG A 197 10.65 -5.62 -12.85
N ILE A 198 11.23 -4.62 -12.21
CA ILE A 198 11.68 -3.37 -12.84
C ILE A 198 13.18 -3.53 -13.10
N ARG A 199 13.56 -3.51 -14.37
CA ARG A 199 14.96 -3.50 -14.82
C ARG A 199 15.43 -2.07 -14.96
#